data_AF-A0A9K3JFY7-F1
#
_entry.id   AF-A0A9K3JFY7-F1
#
_cell.length_a   1.000
_cell.length_b   1.000
_cell.length_c   1.000
_cell.angle_alpha   90.00
_cell.angle_beta   90.00
_cell.angle_gamma   90.00
#
_symmetry.space_group_name_H-M   'P 1'
#
loop_
_entity.id
_entity.type
_entity.pdbx_description
1 polymer ?
#
loop_
_entity_poly.entity_id
_entity_poly.type
_entity_poly.pdbx_seq_one_letter_code
_entity_poly.pdbx_strand_id
1 'polypeptide(L)' 'MTTGLWCMHPDPELRPSIRQVSQVLNFETSLPIPPSKMPRASYLIPLISSSDENTDS' A
#
# COMPACT_ATOMS: atom_id res chain seq x y z
N MET A 1 -0.86 -7.14 16.51
CA MET A 1 -1.58 -7.45 15.24
C MET A 1 -0.77 -6.90 14.08
N THR A 2 0.06 -7.74 13.46
CA THR A 2 1.08 -7.31 12.49
C THR A 2 0.58 -7.40 11.03
N THR A 3 -0.40 -8.26 10.77
CA THR A 3 -1.06 -8.40 9.46
C THR A 3 -1.73 -7.10 9.00
N GLY A 4 -2.39 -6.37 9.91
CA GLY A 4 -3.04 -5.09 9.59
C GLY A 4 -2.05 -4.02 9.13
N LEU A 5 -0.86 -3.94 9.74
CA LEU A 5 0.19 -3.01 9.31
C LEU A 5 0.73 -3.36 7.92
N TRP A 6 0.81 -4.65 7.60
CA TRP A 6 1.25 -5.13 6.29
C TRP A 6 0.23 -4.78 5.19
N CYS A 7 -1.07 -4.89 5.50
CA CYS A 7 -2.16 -4.49 4.59
C CYS A 7 -2.21 -2.97 4.32
N MET A 8 -1.74 -2.15 5.26
CA MET A 8 -1.78 -0.67 5.17
C MET A 8 -0.58 -0.09 4.39
N HIS A 9 0.23 -0.94 3.73
CA HIS A 9 1.42 -0.45 3.04
C HIS A 9 1.08 0.59 1.95
N PRO A 10 1.80 1.73 1.87
CA PRO A 10 1.53 2.77 0.88
C PRO A 10 1.73 2.26 -0.55
N ASP A 11 2.78 1.47 -0.76
CA ASP A 11 3.04 0.76 -2.02
C ASP A 11 2.12 -0.46 -2.18
N PRO A 12 1.30 -0.52 -3.26
CA PRO A 12 0.40 -1.63 -3.52
C PRO A 12 1.12 -2.95 -3.83
N GLU A 13 2.35 -2.95 -4.35
CA GLU A 13 3.10 -4.18 -4.63
C GLU A 13 3.58 -4.88 -3.36
N LEU A 14 3.77 -4.09 -2.30
CA LEU A 14 4.16 -4.58 -0.98
C LEU A 14 2.96 -4.92 -0.09
N ARG A 15 1.72 -4.67 -0.53
CA ARG A 15 0.51 -5.14 0.16
C ARG A 15 0.32 -6.64 -0.09
N PRO A 16 0.10 -7.44 0.96
CA PRO A 16 -0.21 -8.85 0.79
C PRO A 16 -1.56 -9.04 0.11
N SER A 17 -1.66 -10.09 -0.70
CA SER A 17 -2.95 -10.54 -1.22
C SER A 17 -3.84 -11.07 -0.09
N ILE A 18 -5.16 -11.03 -0.29
CA ILE A 18 -6.11 -11.58 0.69
C ILE A 18 -5.85 -13.06 1.01
N ARG A 19 -5.33 -13.82 0.04
CA ARG A 19 -4.96 -15.23 0.23
C ARG A 19 -3.80 -15.38 1.21
N GLN A 20 -2.74 -14.57 1.05
CA GLN A 20 -1.61 -14.57 1.98
C GLN A 20 -2.04 -14.15 3.39
N VAL A 21 -2.89 -13.11 3.49
CA VAL A 21 -3.44 -12.69 4.78
C VAL A 21 -4.25 -13.81 5.42
N SER A 22 -5.08 -14.52 4.66
CA SER A 22 -5.86 -15.66 5.17
C SER A 22 -4.97 -16.78 5.69
N GLN A 23 -3.91 -17.15 4.98
CA GLN A 23 -2.98 -18.19 5.42
C GLN A 23 -2.26 -17.80 6.71
N VAL A 24 -1.84 -16.53 6.83
CA VAL A 24 -1.21 -16.02 8.05
C VAL A 24 -2.20 -16.00 9.21
N LEU A 25 -3.45 -15.60 8.98
CA LEU A 25 -4.51 -15.59 9.99
C LEU A 25 -4.92 -17.00 10.43
N ASN A 26 -4.86 -17.98 9.51
CA ASN A 26 -5.09 -19.38 9.78
C ASN A 26 -3.87 -20.09 10.39
N PHE A 27 -2.77 -19.39 10.65
CA PHE A 27 -1.50 -19.96 11.14
C PHE A 27 -0.89 -21.04 10.22
N GLU A 28 -1.26 -21.05 8.94
CA GLU A 28 -0.77 -22.01 7.94
C GLU A 28 0.62 -21.64 7.40
N THR A 29 1.06 -20.41 7.63
CA THR A 29 2.36 -19.89 7.17
C THR A 29 3.00 -19.00 8.23
N SER A 30 4.32 -18.87 8.17
CA SER A 30 5.06 -17.98 9.06
C SER A 30 4.66 -16.53 8.82
N LEU A 31 4.52 -15.78 9.90
CA LEU A 31 4.21 -14.37 9.82
C LEU A 31 5.43 -13.66 9.19
N PRO A 32 5.23 -12.89 8.12
CA PRO A 32 6.33 -12.09 7.57
C PRO A 32 6.81 -11.12 8.64
N ILE A 33 8.11 -10.94 8.73
CA ILE A 33 8.69 -9.91 9.58
C ILE A 33 8.47 -8.60 8.82
N PRO A 34 7.57 -7.71 9.28
CA PRO A 34 7.40 -6.44 8.60
C PRO A 34 8.71 -5.66 8.68
N PRO A 35 9.03 -4.84 7.66
CA PRO A 35 10.18 -3.96 7.77
C PRO A 35 10.04 -3.09 9.02
N SER A 36 11.01 -3.17 9.93
CA SER A 36 11.00 -2.42 11.20
C SER A 36 10.98 -0.90 11.00
N LYS A 37 11.35 -0.42 9.81
CA LYS A 37 11.17 0.96 9.39
C LYS A 37 9.88 1.05 8.60
N MET A 38 8.86 1.69 9.19
CA MET A 38 7.64 2.02 8.45
C MET A 38 8.03 2.96 7.30
N PRO A 39 7.74 2.60 6.03
CA PRO A 39 8.01 3.49 4.93
C PRO A 39 7.19 4.76 5.13
N ARG A 40 7.85 5.91 5.00
CA ARG A 40 7.16 7.20 4.98
C ARG A 40 6.14 7.12 3.85
N ALA A 41 4.88 7.43 4.15
CA ALA A 41 3.84 7.44 3.14
C ALA A 41 4.18 8.50 2.07
N SER A 42 4.81 8.05 1.00
CA SER A 42 5.00 8.81 -0.22
C SER A 42 3.69 8.70 -0.98
N TYR A 43 2.68 9.48 -0.57
CA TYR A 43 1.52 9.67 -1.44
C TYR A 43 2.09 10.35 -2.69
N LEU A 44 2.29 9.57 -3.75
CA LEU A 44 2.48 10.12 -5.08
C LEU A 44 1.18 10.87 -5.36
N ILE A 45 1.17 12.18 -5.09
CA ILE A 45 0.18 13.06 -5.65
C ILE A 45 0.38 12.87 -7.15
N PRO A 46 -0.58 12.26 -7.88
CA PRO A 46 -0.51 12.30 -9.32
C PRO A 46 -0.39 13.79 -9.64
N LEU A 47 0.74 14.21 -10.20
CA LEU A 47 0.89 15.57 -10.67
C LEU A 47 -0.16 15.74 -11.76
N ILE A 48 -1.34 16.20 -11.35
CA ILE A 48 -2.32 16.78 -12.26
C ILE A 48 -1.55 17.92 -12.91
N SER A 49 -1.02 17.64 -14.10
CA SER A 49 -0.57 18.67 -15.02
C SER A 49 -1.80 19.52 -15.26
N SER A 50 -1.88 20.66 -14.57
CA SER A 50 -2.71 21.78 -14.98
C SER A 50 -2.12 22.25 -16.31
N SER A 51 -2.48 21.55 -17.38
CA SER A 51 -2.43 22.11 -18.72
C SER A 51 -3.60 23.08 -18.76
N ASP A 52 -3.32 24.33 -18.41
CA ASP A 52 -4.18 25.46 -18.72
C ASP A 52 -4.51 25.41 -20.22
N GLU A 53 -5.79 25.40 -20.60
CA GLU A 53 -6.21 26.15 -21.79
C GLU A 53 -7.65 26.63 -21.61
N ASN A 54 -7.73 27.89 -21.21
CA ASN A 54 -8.88 28.76 -21.31
C ASN A 54 -9.19 28.92 -22.82
N THR A 55 -10.34 28.42 -23.30
CA THR A 55 -10.89 28.83 -24.59
C THR A 55 -12.34 29.27 -24.39
N ASP A 56 -12.49 30.59 -24.41
CA ASP A 56 -13.67 31.38 -24.67
C ASP A 56 -14.34 30.96 -26.00
N SER A 57 -15.62 30.55 -25.96
CA SER A 57 -16.67 30.73 -26.99
C SER A 57 -18.02 30.21 -26.51
#